data_AF-A0A9D0YXN2-F1
#
_entry.id   AF-A0A9D0YXN2-F1
#
_cell.length_a   1.000
_cell.length_b   1.000
_cell.length_c   1.000
_cell.angle_alpha   90.00
_cell.angle_beta   90.00
_cell.angle_gamma   90.00
#
_symmetry.space_group_name_H-M   'P 1'
#
loop_
_entity.id
_entity.type
_entity.pdbx_description
1 polymer ?
#
loop_
_entity_poly.entity_id
_entity_poly.type
_entity_poly.pdbx_seq_one_letter_code
_entity_poly.pdbx_strand_id
1 'polypeptide(L)'
;MRKRRISACLALCLALCLGTACAQEADAPFHTSGRVREEMPLLDITIRDTGAPSDDMLRDRLLSVSILAQDGSLSQTLTYASGEDPSRERAAAMARLEDLNFDGYLDLLLLTAAGARNVFTVFALWNPEAGQFDPVMEHVPWLPAENRFGDEAVPLELCNPVLLPQTRQIYSCVEDGFYYRTQIAYGWEGDDFLCEDSVAYIYDAGGGTIGEKLHRLGTQIALCWDMQYPEDWYYGQDAIARERSAVLDYMMQGDALTNPAFLTVANTDWVHLRMQDSTASPSLAKLDAGVEVQVLQTGCGTDGGWVRVWLSDLSDGRIAVDDAFLGAPALTGYIWHSFLQ
;
A
#
# COMPACT_ATOMS: atom_id res chain seq x y z
N MET A 1 -2.66 -33.31 71.96
CA MET A 1 -2.98 -31.94 71.47
C MET A 1 -1.94 -31.33 70.50
N ARG A 2 -0.77 -31.95 70.26
CA ARG A 2 0.31 -31.36 69.42
C ARG A 2 0.17 -31.59 67.90
N LYS A 3 -0.53 -32.64 67.45
CA LYS A 3 -0.68 -32.98 66.02
C LYS A 3 -1.76 -32.17 65.27
N ARG A 4 -2.79 -31.66 65.96
CA ARG A 4 -3.87 -30.87 65.32
C ARG A 4 -3.48 -29.41 65.02
N ARG A 5 -2.47 -28.85 65.69
CA ARG A 5 -2.02 -27.47 65.45
C ARG A 5 -1.05 -27.35 64.26
N ILE A 6 -0.31 -28.41 63.94
CA ILE A 6 0.65 -28.41 62.82
C ILE A 6 -0.08 -28.51 61.47
N SER A 7 -1.15 -29.32 61.38
CA SER A 7 -1.94 -29.45 60.15
C SER A 7 -2.73 -28.17 59.80
N ALA A 8 -3.15 -27.38 60.79
CA ALA A 8 -3.83 -26.11 60.56
C ALA A 8 -2.89 -25.02 60.04
N CYS A 9 -1.65 -24.95 60.53
CA CYS A 9 -0.65 -24.01 60.00
C CYS A 9 -0.15 -24.40 58.61
N LEU A 10 -0.03 -25.69 58.29
CA LEU A 10 0.40 -26.13 56.95
C LEU A 10 -0.68 -25.86 55.88
N ALA A 11 -1.96 -26.03 56.23
CA ALA A 11 -3.07 -25.71 55.34
C ALA A 11 -3.23 -24.19 55.14
N LEU A 12 -2.95 -23.38 56.16
CA LEU A 12 -2.97 -21.91 56.04
C LEU A 12 -1.78 -21.39 55.23
N CYS A 13 -0.58 -21.98 55.38
CA CYS A 13 0.57 -21.64 54.54
C CYS A 13 0.39 -22.11 53.08
N LEU A 14 -0.22 -23.28 52.82
CA LEU A 14 -0.56 -23.68 51.45
C LEU A 14 -1.66 -22.80 50.84
N ALA A 15 -2.66 -22.36 51.63
CA ALA A 15 -3.70 -21.46 51.15
C ALA A 15 -3.16 -20.03 50.88
N LEU A 16 -2.16 -19.58 51.64
CA LEU A 16 -1.48 -18.30 51.40
C LEU A 16 -0.47 -18.37 50.24
N CYS A 17 0.12 -19.54 49.95
CA CYS A 17 0.98 -19.76 48.78
C CYS A 17 0.21 -20.07 47.49
N LEU A 18 -1.08 -20.44 47.57
CA LEU A 18 -1.96 -20.66 46.41
C LEU A 18 -2.84 -19.45 46.07
N GLY A 19 -2.85 -18.41 46.92
CA GLY A 19 -3.61 -17.18 46.71
C GLY A 19 -2.91 -16.13 45.83
N THR A 20 -1.76 -16.44 45.25
CA THR A 20 -0.96 -15.51 44.43
C THR A 20 -0.48 -16.15 43.13
N ALA A 21 -1.39 -16.70 42.32
CA ALA A 21 -1.10 -17.04 40.93
C ALA A 21 -2.37 -17.29 40.11
N CYS A 22 -3.36 -16.42 40.21
CA CYS A 22 -4.36 -16.18 39.16
C CYS A 22 -4.74 -14.69 39.20
N ALA A 23 -3.75 -13.80 39.31
CA ALA A 23 -3.84 -12.62 38.49
C ALA A 23 -3.59 -13.17 37.09
N GLN A 24 -4.64 -13.24 36.28
CA GLN A 24 -4.48 -13.20 34.83
C GLN A 24 -3.39 -12.15 34.60
N GLU A 25 -2.22 -12.55 34.06
CA GLU A 25 -1.21 -11.57 33.69
C GLU A 25 -1.98 -10.51 32.90
N ALA A 26 -2.15 -9.33 33.48
CA ALA A 26 -2.66 -8.20 32.73
C ALA A 26 -1.56 -7.98 31.72
N ASP A 27 -1.80 -8.48 30.51
CA ASP A 27 -0.84 -8.50 29.41
C ASP A 27 -0.13 -7.15 29.38
N ALA A 28 1.19 -7.18 29.55
CA ALA A 28 1.96 -5.98 29.84
C ALA A 28 1.77 -4.96 28.69
N PRO A 29 1.45 -3.69 29.00
CA PRO A 29 1.31 -2.67 27.97
C PRO A 29 2.58 -2.48 27.15
N PHE A 30 2.40 -2.16 25.87
CA PHE A 30 3.48 -1.59 25.07
C PHE A 30 3.68 -0.13 25.46
N HIS A 31 4.94 0.31 25.53
CA HIS A 31 5.32 1.67 25.86
C HIS A 31 6.36 2.20 24.86
N THR A 32 6.13 3.41 24.38
CA THR A 32 7.11 4.18 23.62
C THR A 32 7.00 5.66 23.97
N SER A 33 7.97 6.46 23.53
CA SER A 33 7.95 7.90 23.71
C SER A 33 8.46 8.60 22.46
N GLY A 34 7.91 9.76 22.14
CA GLY A 34 8.34 10.53 20.99
C GLY A 34 7.85 11.97 21.05
N ARG A 35 8.39 12.82 20.17
CA ARG A 35 7.94 14.20 20.02
C ARG A 35 7.29 14.33 18.65
N VAL A 36 6.15 15.00 18.61
CA VAL A 36 5.49 15.38 17.34
C VAL A 36 6.38 16.37 16.58
N ARG A 37 7.06 17.27 17.30
CA ARG A 37 8.00 18.24 16.75
C ARG A 37 9.07 18.58 17.79
N GLU A 38 10.23 19.04 17.36
CA GLU A 38 11.39 19.26 18.25
C GLU A 38 11.07 20.16 19.46
N GLU A 39 10.31 21.24 19.23
CA GLU A 39 9.90 22.22 20.23
C GLU A 39 8.73 21.77 21.12
N MET A 40 8.02 20.69 20.77
CA MET A 40 6.85 20.20 21.49
C MET A 40 7.26 19.28 22.65
N PRO A 41 6.44 19.15 23.70
CA PRO A 41 6.74 18.26 24.82
C PRO A 41 6.89 16.80 24.38
N LEU A 42 7.68 16.04 25.13
CA LEU A 42 7.81 14.60 24.93
C LEU A 42 6.48 13.94 25.30
N LEU A 43 5.99 13.08 24.41
CA LEU A 43 4.78 12.30 24.61
C LEU A 43 5.15 10.90 25.07
N ASP A 44 4.49 10.44 26.13
CA ASP A 44 4.48 9.04 26.56
C ASP A 44 3.27 8.35 25.92
N ILE A 45 3.53 7.34 25.09
CA ILE A 45 2.53 6.59 24.32
C ILE A 45 2.45 5.18 24.88
N THR A 46 1.26 4.77 25.31
CA THR A 46 1.01 3.46 25.91
C THR A 46 -0.11 2.75 25.18
N ILE A 47 0.11 1.50 24.76
CA ILE A 47 -0.89 0.67 24.08
C ILE A 47 -1.28 -0.50 24.97
N ARG A 48 -2.60 -0.69 25.12
CA ARG A 48 -3.20 -1.73 25.95
C ARG A 48 -4.31 -2.43 25.19
N ASP A 49 -4.42 -3.73 25.38
CA ASP A 49 -5.63 -4.46 25.02
C ASP A 49 -6.77 -4.03 25.95
N THR A 50 -7.92 -3.69 25.37
CA THR A 50 -9.12 -3.32 26.14
C THR A 50 -9.85 -4.56 26.69
N GLY A 51 -9.57 -5.73 26.14
CA GLY A 51 -10.28 -6.99 26.38
C GLY A 51 -11.62 -7.08 25.65
N ALA A 52 -12.02 -6.06 24.88
CA ALA A 52 -13.20 -6.09 24.05
C ALA A 52 -12.87 -6.66 22.67
N PRO A 53 -13.77 -7.48 22.09
CA PRO A 53 -13.63 -7.90 20.70
C PRO A 53 -13.82 -6.70 19.77
N SER A 54 -13.13 -6.73 18.64
CA SER A 54 -13.42 -5.87 17.49
C SER A 54 -14.52 -6.47 16.61
N ASP A 55 -15.21 -5.62 15.85
CA ASP A 55 -16.16 -6.04 14.82
C ASP A 55 -15.46 -6.52 13.54
N ASP A 56 -14.15 -6.28 13.40
CA ASP A 56 -13.33 -6.76 12.30
C ASP A 56 -12.84 -8.20 12.58
N MET A 57 -13.28 -9.14 11.74
CA MET A 57 -12.92 -10.56 11.85
C MET A 57 -11.42 -10.84 11.64
N LEU A 58 -10.68 -9.97 10.96
CA LEU A 58 -9.24 -10.09 10.72
C LEU A 58 -8.41 -9.34 11.77
N ARG A 59 -9.04 -8.49 12.59
CA ARG A 59 -8.43 -7.67 13.63
C ARG A 59 -9.25 -7.81 14.90
N ASP A 60 -9.17 -8.98 15.54
CA ASP A 60 -10.10 -9.43 16.56
C ASP A 60 -10.01 -8.70 17.91
N ARG A 61 -8.96 -7.90 18.13
CA ARG A 61 -8.75 -7.13 19.36
C ARG A 61 -9.03 -5.66 19.17
N LEU A 62 -9.70 -5.05 20.15
CA LEU A 62 -9.77 -3.60 20.27
C LEU A 62 -8.66 -3.12 21.21
N LEU A 63 -7.71 -2.37 20.66
CA LEU A 63 -6.61 -1.77 21.42
C LEU A 63 -6.89 -0.30 21.73
N SER A 64 -6.37 0.15 22.88
CA SER A 64 -6.44 1.53 23.33
C SER A 64 -5.04 2.13 23.41
N VAL A 65 -4.88 3.32 22.84
CA VAL A 65 -3.64 4.10 22.86
C VAL A 65 -3.82 5.30 23.76
N SER A 66 -3.12 5.33 24.89
CA SER A 66 -3.07 6.49 25.80
C SER A 66 -1.85 7.35 25.48
N ILE A 67 -2.06 8.65 25.31
CA ILE A 67 -1.05 9.62 24.89
C ILE A 67 -1.01 10.74 25.94
N LEU A 68 0.13 10.92 26.59
CA LEU A 68 0.33 11.89 27.66
C LEU A 68 1.54 12.75 27.37
N ALA A 69 1.40 14.08 27.35
CA ALA A 69 2.57 14.97 27.33
C ALA A 69 3.18 15.04 28.74
N GLN A 70 4.51 14.97 28.83
CA GLN A 70 5.22 15.00 30.11
C GLN A 70 5.07 16.32 30.88
N ASP A 71 4.71 17.41 30.21
CA ASP A 71 4.39 18.70 30.82
C ASP A 71 2.91 18.85 31.21
N GLY A 72 2.09 17.84 30.91
CA GLY A 72 0.65 17.81 31.19
C GLY A 72 -0.22 18.58 30.18
N SER A 73 0.34 19.07 29.08
CA SER A 73 -0.40 19.83 28.05
C SER A 73 -1.38 18.99 27.24
N LEU A 74 -1.15 17.67 27.13
CA LEU A 74 -1.97 16.72 26.39
C LEU A 74 -2.26 15.49 27.24
N SER A 75 -3.53 15.06 27.22
CA SER A 75 -3.97 13.78 27.74
C SER A 75 -5.10 13.25 26.86
N GLN A 76 -4.77 12.30 25.99
CA GLN A 76 -5.68 11.78 24.98
C GLN A 76 -5.74 10.25 25.02
N THR A 77 -6.85 9.69 24.55
CA THR A 77 -6.97 8.25 24.28
C THR A 77 -7.63 8.03 22.93
N LEU A 78 -7.05 7.14 22.14
CA LEU A 78 -7.58 6.65 20.87
C LEU A 78 -7.85 5.14 20.97
N THR A 79 -8.67 4.61 20.07
CA THR A 79 -8.93 3.18 19.95
C THR A 79 -8.82 2.73 18.52
N TYR A 80 -8.35 1.51 18.30
CA TYR A 80 -8.21 0.93 16.96
C TYR A 80 -8.24 -0.60 17.03
N ALA A 81 -8.62 -1.24 15.92
CA ALA A 81 -8.63 -2.69 15.80
C ALA A 81 -7.24 -3.22 15.44
N SER A 82 -6.83 -4.33 16.06
CA SER A 82 -5.56 -5.00 15.77
C SER A 82 -5.70 -6.52 15.90
N GLY A 83 -4.93 -7.27 15.12
CA GLY A 83 -4.69 -8.69 15.34
C GLY A 83 -3.50 -8.95 16.26
N GLU A 84 -2.75 -7.91 16.62
CA GLU A 84 -1.53 -8.04 17.40
C GLU A 84 -1.75 -7.91 18.91
N ASP A 85 -0.85 -8.55 19.67
CA ASP A 85 -0.86 -8.54 21.13
C ASP A 85 0.27 -7.63 21.66
N PRO A 86 -0.08 -6.49 22.30
CA PRO A 86 0.92 -5.52 22.77
C PRO A 86 1.91 -6.09 23.80
N SER A 87 1.58 -7.21 24.45
CA SER A 87 2.45 -7.84 25.45
C SER A 87 3.49 -8.79 24.86
N ARG A 88 3.25 -9.28 23.63
CA ARG A 88 4.05 -10.34 23.01
C ARG A 88 4.98 -9.82 21.93
N GLU A 89 4.66 -8.68 21.34
CA GLU A 89 5.35 -8.23 20.14
C GLU A 89 6.69 -7.56 20.45
N ARG A 90 7.76 -8.12 19.89
CA ARG A 90 9.14 -7.63 20.07
C ARG A 90 9.85 -7.31 18.75
N ALA A 91 9.25 -7.65 17.61
CA ALA A 91 9.88 -7.53 16.30
C ALA A 91 9.44 -6.26 15.54
N ALA A 92 8.14 -5.95 15.54
CA ALA A 92 7.59 -4.71 15.01
C ALA A 92 7.22 -3.76 16.16
N ALA A 93 7.38 -2.45 15.95
CA ALA A 93 6.95 -1.45 16.92
C ALA A 93 5.43 -1.27 16.84
N MET A 94 4.72 -1.43 17.96
CA MET A 94 3.25 -1.23 18.02
C MET A 94 2.85 0.22 17.70
N ALA A 95 3.73 1.17 17.97
CA ALA A 95 3.55 2.57 17.61
C ALA A 95 4.87 3.20 17.14
N ARG A 96 4.74 4.11 16.17
CA ARG A 96 5.81 4.94 15.64
C ARG A 96 5.27 6.31 15.26
N LEU A 97 6.17 7.28 15.14
CA LEU A 97 5.86 8.64 14.73
C LEU A 97 6.56 8.93 13.40
N GLU A 98 5.80 9.29 12.36
CA GLU A 98 6.30 9.67 11.03
C GLU A 98 5.43 10.80 10.47
N ASP A 99 6.02 11.75 9.73
CA ASP A 99 5.28 12.87 9.09
C ASP A 99 4.62 12.36 7.79
N LEU A 100 3.34 11.99 7.86
CA LEU A 100 2.62 11.33 6.77
C LEU A 100 2.10 12.33 5.74
N ASN A 101 1.60 13.49 6.20
CA ASN A 101 1.03 14.54 5.37
C ASN A 101 2.05 15.62 4.96
N PHE A 102 3.32 15.46 5.35
CA PHE A 102 4.44 16.32 4.98
C PHE A 102 4.22 17.78 5.43
N ASP A 103 3.65 17.96 6.62
CA ASP A 103 3.37 19.27 7.22
C ASP A 103 4.40 19.68 8.29
N GLY A 104 5.33 18.77 8.61
CA GLY A 104 6.38 18.97 9.60
C GLY A 104 6.01 18.58 11.02
N TYR A 105 4.82 18.01 11.25
CA TYR A 105 4.41 17.37 12.49
C TYR A 105 4.43 15.85 12.29
N LEU A 106 4.95 15.10 13.27
CA LEU A 106 4.91 13.65 13.19
C LEU A 106 3.53 13.12 13.59
N ASP A 107 2.97 12.27 12.74
CA ASP A 107 1.71 11.56 12.92
C ASP A 107 1.92 10.21 13.58
N LEU A 108 0.85 9.67 14.18
CA LEU A 108 0.90 8.42 14.92
C LEU A 108 0.52 7.24 14.03
N LEU A 109 1.47 6.34 13.75
CA LEU A 109 1.18 5.06 13.10
C LEU A 109 1.08 3.94 14.13
N LEU A 110 0.08 3.08 13.97
CA LEU A 110 -0.32 2.04 14.91
C LEU A 110 -0.39 0.69 14.21
N LEU A 111 0.28 -0.31 14.78
CA LEU A 111 0.37 -1.66 14.21
C LEU A 111 -0.95 -2.43 14.35
N THR A 112 -1.50 -2.87 13.22
CA THR A 112 -2.71 -3.69 13.17
C THR A 112 -2.43 -5.15 12.88
N ALA A 113 -1.40 -5.47 12.09
CA ALA A 113 -0.95 -6.84 11.85
C ALA A 113 0.49 -6.89 11.34
N ALA A 114 1.26 -7.89 11.75
CA ALA A 114 2.63 -8.13 11.30
C ALA A 114 2.81 -9.57 10.77
N GLY A 115 3.26 -9.66 9.52
CA GLY A 115 3.64 -10.90 8.85
C GLY A 115 5.07 -10.85 8.31
N ALA A 116 5.53 -11.96 7.73
CA ALA A 116 6.90 -12.06 7.20
C ALA A 116 7.19 -11.08 6.05
N ARG A 117 6.17 -10.64 5.32
CA ARG A 117 6.27 -9.76 4.15
C ARG A 117 5.41 -8.51 4.24
N ASN A 118 4.32 -8.57 5.02
CA ASN A 118 3.33 -7.50 5.11
C ASN A 118 3.24 -7.03 6.55
N VAL A 119 3.41 -5.74 6.77
CA VAL A 119 3.17 -5.08 8.05
C VAL A 119 2.12 -4.00 7.82
N PHE A 120 0.96 -4.17 8.45
CA PHE A 120 -0.20 -3.31 8.31
C PHE A 120 -0.28 -2.34 9.47
N THR A 121 -0.50 -1.06 9.15
CA THR A 121 -0.64 0.00 10.14
C THR A 121 -1.80 0.92 9.78
N VAL A 122 -2.60 1.28 10.77
CA VAL A 122 -3.48 2.47 10.69
C VAL A 122 -2.75 3.68 11.22
N PHE A 123 -3.31 4.87 11.05
CA PHE A 123 -2.68 6.09 11.53
C PHE A 123 -3.70 7.13 12.00
N ALA A 124 -3.22 8.07 12.82
CA ALA A 124 -3.93 9.24 13.29
C ALA A 124 -3.04 10.47 13.07
N LEU A 125 -3.57 11.47 12.37
CA LEU A 125 -2.83 12.69 12.06
C LEU A 125 -2.70 13.59 13.29
N TRP A 126 -1.60 14.31 13.41
CA TRP A 126 -1.49 15.39 14.37
C TRP A 126 -2.25 16.61 13.88
N ASN A 127 -3.15 17.15 14.70
CA ASN A 127 -3.88 18.38 14.41
C ASN A 127 -3.22 19.56 15.14
N PRO A 128 -2.49 20.46 14.44
CA PRO A 128 -1.77 21.56 15.09
C PRO A 128 -2.71 22.60 15.73
N GLU A 129 -3.92 22.76 15.20
CA GLU A 129 -4.91 23.72 15.72
C GLU A 129 -5.53 23.22 17.02
N ALA A 130 -5.86 21.93 17.08
CA ALA A 130 -6.44 21.30 18.26
C ALA A 130 -5.37 20.92 19.31
N GLY A 131 -4.11 20.78 18.90
CA GLY A 131 -3.01 20.38 19.78
C GLY A 131 -3.13 18.93 20.25
N GLN A 132 -3.68 18.05 19.42
CA GLN A 132 -3.92 16.63 19.70
C GLN A 132 -3.92 15.83 18.39
N PHE A 133 -3.91 14.50 18.48
CA PHE A 133 -4.13 13.65 17.30
C PHE A 133 -5.61 13.62 16.93
N ASP A 134 -5.93 13.54 15.64
CA ASP A 134 -7.29 13.23 15.19
C ASP A 134 -7.64 11.76 15.46
N PRO A 135 -8.93 11.35 15.31
CA PRO A 135 -9.27 9.95 15.26
C PRO A 135 -8.47 9.18 14.20
N VAL A 136 -8.45 7.85 14.32
CA VAL A 136 -7.83 7.00 13.30
C VAL A 136 -8.44 7.31 11.93
N MET A 137 -7.59 7.48 10.92
CA MET A 137 -8.01 7.82 9.56
C MET A 137 -8.93 6.74 9.02
N GLU A 138 -10.09 7.17 8.55
CA GLU A 138 -11.04 6.33 7.84
C GLU A 138 -11.18 6.83 6.40
N HIS A 139 -11.36 5.90 5.47
CA HIS A 139 -11.60 6.24 4.07
C HIS A 139 -12.61 5.28 3.45
N VAL A 140 -13.16 5.68 2.30
CA VAL A 140 -14.02 4.81 1.50
C VAL A 140 -13.12 4.04 0.53
N PRO A 141 -12.97 2.71 0.66
CA PRO A 141 -11.96 1.97 -0.07
C PRO A 141 -12.34 1.76 -1.53
N TRP A 142 -11.33 1.71 -2.39
CA TRP A 142 -11.50 1.16 -3.74
C TRP A 142 -11.82 -0.34 -3.69
N LEU A 143 -12.91 -0.75 -4.32
CA LEU A 143 -13.34 -2.15 -4.43
C LEU A 143 -12.94 -2.73 -5.80
N PRO A 144 -11.86 -3.54 -5.88
CA PRO A 144 -11.29 -3.97 -7.16
C PRO A 144 -12.26 -4.85 -7.97
N ALA A 145 -13.05 -5.68 -7.28
CA ALA A 145 -14.01 -6.58 -7.92
C ALA A 145 -15.19 -5.83 -8.56
N GLU A 146 -15.52 -4.65 -8.04
CA GLU A 146 -16.69 -3.87 -8.44
C GLU A 146 -16.33 -2.65 -9.30
N ASN A 147 -15.04 -2.32 -9.41
CA ASN A 147 -14.53 -1.13 -10.10
C ASN A 147 -15.20 0.17 -9.64
N ARG A 148 -15.38 0.32 -8.33
CA ARG A 148 -15.94 1.51 -7.70
C ARG A 148 -15.40 1.67 -6.29
N PHE A 149 -15.58 2.85 -5.71
CA PHE A 149 -15.44 3.04 -4.28
C PHE A 149 -16.59 2.37 -3.53
N GLY A 150 -16.31 1.92 -2.32
CA GLY A 150 -17.30 1.40 -1.38
C GLY A 150 -18.34 2.44 -0.98
N ASP A 151 -19.24 2.04 -0.09
CA ASP A 151 -20.32 2.91 0.40
C ASP A 151 -20.11 3.36 1.85
N GLU A 152 -19.17 2.71 2.57
CA GLU A 152 -18.91 2.95 3.98
C GLU A 152 -17.42 3.25 4.18
N ALA A 153 -17.14 4.17 5.09
CA ALA A 153 -15.78 4.47 5.51
C ALA A 153 -15.29 3.39 6.48
N VAL A 154 -14.05 2.96 6.33
CA VAL A 154 -13.37 1.99 7.19
C VAL A 154 -11.97 2.52 7.54
N PRO A 155 -11.36 2.05 8.63
CA PRO A 155 -9.99 2.41 8.96
C PRO A 155 -9.04 2.14 7.79
N LEU A 156 -8.28 3.16 7.39
CA LEU A 156 -7.32 3.05 6.29
C LEU A 156 -6.06 2.33 6.78
N GLU A 157 -5.90 1.06 6.36
CA GLU A 157 -4.69 0.29 6.61
C GLU A 157 -3.65 0.49 5.51
N LEU A 158 -2.48 0.98 5.89
CA LEU A 158 -1.29 1.04 5.04
C LEU A 158 -0.43 -0.21 5.25
N CYS A 159 -0.02 -0.85 4.17
CA CYS A 159 0.86 -2.02 4.20
C CYS A 159 2.26 -1.63 3.73
N ASN A 160 3.26 -1.84 4.60
CA ASN A 160 4.65 -1.47 4.33
C ASN A 160 4.78 -0.04 3.75
N PRO A 161 4.22 0.99 4.43
CA PRO A 161 4.16 2.33 3.84
C PRO A 161 5.56 2.89 3.55
N VAL A 162 5.68 3.52 2.39
CA VAL A 162 6.85 4.29 1.94
C VAL A 162 6.41 5.72 1.66
N LEU A 163 7.01 6.67 2.34
CA LEU A 163 6.75 8.09 2.13
C LEU A 163 7.52 8.60 0.91
N LEU A 164 6.85 9.38 0.07
CA LEU A 164 7.39 9.96 -1.16
C LEU A 164 7.30 11.50 -1.08
N PRO A 165 8.28 12.17 -0.43
CA PRO A 165 8.20 13.61 -0.17
C PRO A 165 8.16 14.48 -1.44
N GLN A 166 8.77 14.01 -2.53
CA GLN A 166 8.84 14.77 -3.78
C GLN A 166 7.47 14.95 -4.43
N THR A 167 6.60 13.94 -4.29
CA THR A 167 5.24 13.96 -4.84
C THR A 167 4.17 14.14 -3.78
N ARG A 168 4.55 14.25 -2.50
CA ARG A 168 3.64 14.27 -1.35
C ARG A 168 2.65 13.09 -1.38
N GLN A 169 3.19 11.90 -1.62
CA GLN A 169 2.40 10.67 -1.71
C GLN A 169 2.86 9.63 -0.69
N ILE A 170 1.97 8.70 -0.39
CA ILE A 170 2.29 7.51 0.39
C ILE A 170 2.10 6.30 -0.52
N TYR A 171 3.13 5.47 -0.62
CA TYR A 171 3.06 4.21 -1.35
C TYR A 171 2.87 3.05 -0.38
N SER A 172 1.93 2.16 -0.68
CA SER A 172 1.55 0.99 0.12
C SER A 172 1.58 -0.25 -0.78
N CYS A 173 2.12 -1.35 -0.28
CA CYS A 173 2.27 -2.58 -1.06
C CYS A 173 1.95 -3.81 -0.22
N VAL A 174 0.95 -4.57 -0.67
CA VAL A 174 0.56 -5.87 -0.11
C VAL A 174 1.10 -6.97 -1.02
N GLU A 175 1.94 -7.85 -0.47
CA GLU A 175 2.38 -9.06 -1.18
C GLU A 175 1.42 -10.24 -0.90
N ASP A 176 0.83 -10.83 -1.94
CA ASP A 176 -0.12 -11.94 -1.85
C ASP A 176 0.49 -13.26 -2.38
N GLY A 177 1.73 -13.53 -1.96
CA GLY A 177 2.49 -14.70 -2.39
C GLY A 177 3.82 -14.33 -3.04
N PHE A 178 4.41 -15.27 -3.80
CA PHE A 178 5.78 -15.10 -4.27
C PHE A 178 5.94 -13.95 -5.28
N TYR A 179 4.94 -13.77 -6.15
CA TYR A 179 4.98 -12.85 -7.29
C TYR A 179 3.80 -11.86 -7.36
N TYR A 180 2.73 -12.11 -6.60
CA TYR A 180 1.50 -11.34 -6.68
C TYR A 180 1.51 -10.22 -5.66
N ARG A 181 1.00 -9.06 -6.05
CA ARG A 181 0.97 -7.89 -5.19
C ARG A 181 -0.10 -6.90 -5.62
N THR A 182 -0.60 -6.19 -4.63
CA THR A 182 -1.41 -4.98 -4.80
C THR A 182 -0.58 -3.79 -4.36
N GLN A 183 -0.44 -2.81 -5.24
CA GLN A 183 0.31 -1.59 -5.00
C GLN A 183 -0.67 -0.42 -5.04
N ILE A 184 -0.59 0.47 -4.06
CA ILE A 184 -1.45 1.64 -3.97
C ILE A 184 -0.56 2.86 -3.76
N ALA A 185 -0.71 3.87 -4.60
CA ALA A 185 -0.20 5.20 -4.30
C ALA A 185 -1.38 6.05 -3.82
N TYR A 186 -1.22 6.62 -2.64
CA TYR A 186 -2.19 7.53 -2.03
C TYR A 186 -1.73 8.97 -2.20
N GLY A 187 -2.68 9.85 -2.50
CA GLY A 187 -2.50 11.30 -2.58
C GLY A 187 -3.30 12.00 -1.50
N TRP A 188 -2.80 13.15 -1.04
CA TRP A 188 -3.49 14.00 -0.09
C TRP A 188 -4.44 14.97 -0.80
N GLU A 189 -5.73 14.92 -0.43
CA GLU A 189 -6.71 15.95 -0.73
C GLU A 189 -6.72 16.97 0.39
N GLY A 190 -6.07 18.12 0.17
CA GLY A 190 -5.82 19.08 1.25
C GLY A 190 -4.71 18.58 2.17
N ASP A 191 -4.84 18.85 3.48
CA ASP A 191 -3.82 18.55 4.49
C ASP A 191 -4.19 17.36 5.39
N ASP A 192 -5.44 16.89 5.32
CA ASP A 192 -6.03 15.99 6.31
C ASP A 192 -6.74 14.76 5.72
N PHE A 193 -6.95 14.67 4.40
CA PHE A 193 -7.65 13.54 3.78
C PHE A 193 -6.77 12.78 2.79
N LEU A 194 -6.59 11.48 3.01
CA LEU A 194 -5.77 10.60 2.17
C LEU A 194 -6.65 9.71 1.28
N CYS A 195 -6.46 9.79 -0.03
CA CYS A 195 -7.24 9.05 -1.03
C CYS A 195 -6.34 8.13 -1.86
N GLU A 196 -6.88 7.01 -2.37
CA GLU A 196 -6.19 6.26 -3.43
C GLU A 196 -6.10 7.09 -4.72
N ASP A 197 -4.89 7.44 -5.14
CA ASP A 197 -4.64 8.09 -6.43
C ASP A 197 -4.55 7.08 -7.57
N SER A 198 -3.95 5.92 -7.28
CA SER A 198 -3.74 4.85 -8.23
C SER A 198 -3.57 3.51 -7.54
N VAL A 199 -4.02 2.45 -8.21
CA VAL A 199 -3.90 1.08 -7.73
C VAL A 199 -3.46 0.17 -8.86
N ALA A 200 -2.38 -0.57 -8.62
CA ALA A 200 -1.90 -1.60 -9.52
C ALA A 200 -2.03 -3.00 -8.90
N TYR A 201 -2.31 -3.98 -9.74
CA TYR A 201 -2.41 -5.38 -9.37
C TYR A 201 -1.50 -6.21 -10.26
N ILE A 202 -0.70 -7.08 -9.63
CA ILE A 202 -0.02 -8.19 -10.28
C ILE A 202 -0.66 -9.47 -9.75
N TYR A 203 -1.28 -10.25 -10.61
CA TYR A 203 -2.16 -11.35 -10.20
C TYR A 203 -2.00 -12.59 -11.10
N ASP A 204 -2.45 -13.74 -10.60
CA ASP A 204 -2.54 -14.98 -11.39
C ASP A 204 -3.70 -14.86 -12.39
N ALA A 205 -3.38 -14.76 -13.68
CA ALA A 205 -4.40 -14.73 -14.74
C ALA A 205 -4.79 -16.13 -15.23
N GLY A 206 -4.21 -17.19 -14.66
CA GLY A 206 -4.44 -18.58 -14.99
C GLY A 206 -3.65 -19.03 -16.23
N GLY A 207 -3.56 -20.36 -16.43
CA GLY A 207 -2.93 -20.93 -17.62
C GLY A 207 -1.44 -20.62 -17.78
N GLY A 208 -0.72 -20.34 -16.70
CA GLY A 208 0.71 -19.94 -16.73
C GLY A 208 0.90 -18.49 -17.20
N THR A 209 -0.06 -17.62 -16.90
CA THR A 209 0.00 -16.20 -17.26
C THR A 209 -0.11 -15.30 -16.03
N ILE A 210 0.58 -14.16 -16.09
CA ILE A 210 0.57 -13.09 -15.09
C ILE A 210 -0.22 -11.93 -15.65
N GLY A 211 -1.21 -11.47 -14.89
CA GLY A 211 -1.93 -10.23 -15.17
C GLY A 211 -1.25 -9.04 -14.50
N GLU A 212 -1.15 -7.92 -15.23
CA GLU A 212 -0.84 -6.60 -14.69
C GLU A 212 -1.97 -5.65 -15.06
N LYS A 213 -2.54 -5.02 -14.04
CA LYS A 213 -3.65 -4.07 -14.15
C LYS A 213 -3.31 -2.79 -13.42
N LEU A 214 -3.61 -1.65 -14.01
CA LEU A 214 -3.44 -0.33 -13.38
C LEU A 214 -4.71 0.50 -13.51
N HIS A 215 -5.22 0.97 -12.38
CA HIS A 215 -6.24 2.00 -12.29
C HIS A 215 -5.63 3.31 -11.80
N ARG A 216 -6.10 4.42 -12.36
CA ARG A 216 -5.99 5.77 -11.78
C ARG A 216 -7.34 6.11 -11.19
N LEU A 217 -7.35 6.58 -9.95
CA LEU A 217 -8.55 6.71 -9.14
C LEU A 217 -8.84 8.14 -8.65
N GLY A 218 -7.97 9.11 -8.97
CA GLY A 218 -8.11 10.53 -8.58
C GLY A 218 -9.38 11.22 -9.12
N THR A 219 -9.26 12.38 -9.76
CA THR A 219 -10.48 13.14 -10.17
C THR A 219 -11.42 12.39 -11.11
N GLN A 220 -10.91 11.39 -11.84
CA GLN A 220 -11.69 10.47 -12.66
C GLN A 220 -11.07 9.07 -12.57
N ILE A 221 -11.94 8.06 -12.45
CA ILE A 221 -11.53 6.67 -12.51
C ILE A 221 -11.20 6.31 -13.97
N ALA A 222 -9.96 5.93 -14.22
CA ALA A 222 -9.48 5.48 -15.52
C ALA A 222 -8.75 4.14 -15.37
N LEU A 223 -9.17 3.14 -16.16
CA LEU A 223 -8.40 1.92 -16.35
C LEU A 223 -7.29 2.22 -17.36
N CYS A 224 -6.04 2.27 -16.91
CA CYS A 224 -4.89 2.56 -17.76
C CYS A 224 -4.54 1.35 -18.64
N TRP A 225 -4.54 0.15 -18.05
CA TRP A 225 -4.42 -1.11 -18.79
C TRP A 225 -4.83 -2.30 -17.91
N ASP A 226 -5.16 -3.40 -18.58
CA ASP A 226 -5.35 -4.74 -18.01
C ASP A 226 -4.77 -5.75 -18.99
N MET A 227 -3.54 -6.20 -18.74
CA MET A 227 -2.74 -6.96 -19.70
C MET A 227 -2.26 -8.27 -19.09
N GLN A 228 -2.27 -9.34 -19.88
CA GLN A 228 -1.83 -10.66 -19.47
C GLN A 228 -0.60 -11.09 -20.27
N TYR A 229 0.36 -11.71 -19.58
CA TYR A 229 1.65 -12.09 -20.17
C TYR A 229 2.02 -13.51 -19.76
N PRO A 230 2.77 -14.28 -20.59
CA PRO A 230 3.33 -15.55 -20.14
C PRO A 230 4.23 -15.36 -18.91
N GLU A 231 4.05 -16.21 -17.89
CA GLU A 231 4.81 -16.15 -16.64
C GLU A 231 6.33 -16.28 -16.88
N ASP A 232 6.72 -17.24 -17.73
CA ASP A 232 8.12 -17.48 -18.13
C ASP A 232 8.76 -16.25 -18.78
N TRP A 233 7.98 -15.36 -19.40
CA TRP A 233 8.50 -14.11 -19.94
C TRP A 233 8.54 -13.02 -18.86
N TYR A 234 7.46 -12.87 -18.08
CA TYR A 234 7.34 -11.83 -17.06
C TYR A 234 8.42 -11.95 -15.97
N TYR A 235 8.67 -13.17 -15.50
CA TYR A 235 9.60 -13.45 -14.40
C TYR A 235 10.84 -14.26 -14.82
N GLY A 236 10.91 -14.77 -16.06
CA GLY A 236 12.07 -15.52 -16.52
C GLY A 236 13.32 -14.67 -16.77
N GLN A 237 13.21 -13.34 -16.75
CA GLN A 237 14.34 -12.42 -16.88
C GLN A 237 14.22 -11.24 -15.91
N ASP A 238 15.21 -11.08 -15.03
CA ASP A 238 15.28 -9.97 -14.06
C ASP A 238 15.23 -8.57 -14.69
N ALA A 239 15.67 -8.44 -15.95
CA ALA A 239 15.59 -7.19 -16.68
C ALA A 239 14.14 -6.77 -16.97
N ILE A 240 13.29 -7.73 -17.35
CA ILE A 240 11.86 -7.50 -17.60
C ILE A 240 11.17 -7.16 -16.29
N ALA A 241 11.30 -7.99 -15.25
CA ALA A 241 10.67 -7.73 -13.96
C ALA A 241 11.03 -6.33 -13.38
N ARG A 242 12.31 -5.92 -13.50
CA ARG A 242 12.74 -4.58 -13.07
C ARG A 242 12.16 -3.46 -13.92
N GLU A 243 12.17 -3.59 -15.24
CA GLU A 243 11.56 -2.61 -16.14
C GLU A 243 10.09 -2.41 -15.82
N ARG A 244 9.34 -3.49 -15.66
CA ARG A 244 7.91 -3.43 -15.35
C ARG A 244 7.62 -2.76 -14.02
N SER A 245 8.41 -3.09 -12.99
CA SER A 245 8.28 -2.43 -11.69
C SER A 245 8.55 -0.93 -11.82
N ALA A 246 9.60 -0.54 -12.55
CA ALA A 246 9.93 0.86 -12.76
C ALA A 246 8.83 1.60 -13.56
N VAL A 247 8.19 0.95 -14.52
CA VAL A 247 7.09 1.52 -15.30
C VAL A 247 5.84 1.72 -14.45
N LEU A 248 5.50 0.75 -13.59
CA LEU A 248 4.41 0.90 -12.62
C LEU A 248 4.70 2.05 -11.66
N ASP A 249 5.90 2.11 -11.08
CA ASP A 249 6.30 3.20 -10.19
C ASP A 249 6.24 4.56 -10.91
N TYR A 250 6.72 4.63 -12.16
CA TYR A 250 6.67 5.85 -12.97
C TYR A 250 5.23 6.32 -13.26
N MET A 251 4.31 5.39 -13.50
CA MET A 251 2.89 5.67 -13.78
C MET A 251 2.06 5.99 -12.53
N MET A 252 2.42 5.40 -11.39
CA MET A 252 1.71 5.59 -10.13
C MET A 252 2.20 6.83 -9.38
N GLN A 253 3.52 7.00 -9.30
CA GLN A 253 4.21 7.92 -8.39
C GLN A 253 5.12 8.93 -9.12
N GLY A 254 5.37 8.72 -10.42
CA GLY A 254 6.33 9.51 -11.18
C GLY A 254 5.70 10.53 -12.13
N ASP A 255 6.53 11.04 -13.03
CA ASP A 255 6.17 12.14 -13.92
C ASP A 255 5.39 11.70 -15.16
N ALA A 256 5.02 10.42 -15.28
CA ALA A 256 4.36 9.91 -16.49
C ALA A 256 3.09 10.70 -16.85
N LEU A 257 2.41 11.28 -15.87
CA LEU A 257 1.18 12.03 -16.08
C LEU A 257 1.36 13.55 -15.99
N THR A 258 2.32 14.01 -15.18
CA THR A 258 2.56 15.45 -14.94
C THR A 258 3.49 16.05 -15.99
N ASN A 259 4.43 15.26 -16.52
CA ASN A 259 5.37 15.66 -17.55
C ASN A 259 5.65 14.47 -18.50
N PRO A 260 4.63 13.99 -19.23
CA PRO A 260 4.76 12.87 -20.14
C PRO A 260 5.80 13.14 -21.25
N ALA A 261 6.61 12.14 -21.54
CA ALA A 261 7.44 12.11 -22.73
C ALA A 261 6.70 11.44 -23.87
N PHE A 262 6.68 12.07 -25.04
CA PHE A 262 6.06 11.54 -26.24
C PHE A 262 7.10 11.33 -27.35
N LEU A 263 6.88 10.29 -28.15
CA LEU A 263 7.53 10.10 -29.43
C LEU A 263 6.47 9.90 -30.51
N THR A 264 6.85 10.11 -31.76
CA THR A 264 5.95 9.90 -32.90
C THR A 264 6.38 8.69 -33.71
N VAL A 265 5.41 7.89 -34.19
CA VAL A 265 5.67 6.83 -35.16
C VAL A 265 6.23 7.43 -36.45
N ALA A 266 7.49 7.16 -36.74
CA ALA A 266 8.23 7.67 -37.90
C ALA A 266 8.11 6.76 -39.13
N ASN A 267 7.67 5.50 -38.94
CA ASN A 267 7.62 4.54 -40.04
C ASN A 267 6.53 4.89 -41.05
N THR A 268 6.91 5.07 -42.32
CA THR A 268 6.00 5.51 -43.40
C THR A 268 4.97 4.47 -43.82
N ASP A 269 5.24 3.18 -43.54
CA ASP A 269 4.29 2.11 -43.82
C ASP A 269 3.33 1.94 -42.64
N TRP A 270 3.81 1.40 -41.51
CA TRP A 270 3.14 1.25 -40.22
C TRP A 270 4.02 0.46 -39.25
N VAL A 271 3.71 0.44 -37.96
CA VAL A 271 4.40 -0.38 -36.96
C VAL A 271 3.41 -1.15 -36.08
N HIS A 272 3.80 -2.33 -35.61
CA HIS A 272 3.03 -3.05 -34.60
C HIS A 272 3.41 -2.58 -33.20
N LEU A 273 2.41 -2.24 -32.39
CA LEU A 273 2.53 -2.29 -30.94
C LEU A 273 2.49 -3.76 -30.51
N ARG A 274 3.56 -4.25 -29.89
CA ARG A 274 3.70 -5.66 -29.50
C ARG A 274 3.42 -5.84 -28.01
N MET A 275 2.85 -6.99 -27.66
CA MET A 275 2.59 -7.33 -26.25
C MET A 275 3.88 -7.51 -25.43
N GLN A 276 4.89 -8.14 -26.02
CA GLN A 276 6.20 -8.40 -25.43
C GLN A 276 7.28 -7.69 -26.26
N ASP A 277 8.47 -7.53 -25.69
CA ASP A 277 9.69 -7.01 -26.32
C ASP A 277 10.32 -8.00 -27.32
N SER A 278 9.49 -8.50 -28.24
CA SER A 278 9.86 -9.50 -29.25
C SER A 278 9.09 -9.31 -30.54
N THR A 279 9.76 -9.49 -31.68
CA THR A 279 9.12 -9.42 -33.01
C THR A 279 8.15 -10.57 -33.27
N ALA A 280 8.31 -11.69 -32.56
CA ALA A 280 7.39 -12.83 -32.61
C ALA A 280 6.16 -12.66 -31.69
N SER A 281 6.17 -11.64 -30.82
CA SER A 281 5.05 -11.36 -29.93
C SER A 281 3.77 -11.04 -30.71
N PRO A 282 2.58 -11.39 -30.19
CA PRO A 282 1.32 -10.87 -30.71
C PRO A 282 1.32 -9.34 -30.85
N SER A 283 0.64 -8.87 -31.89
CA SER A 283 0.33 -7.46 -32.10
C SER A 283 -0.89 -7.08 -31.28
N LEU A 284 -0.83 -5.96 -30.57
CA LEU A 284 -1.95 -5.34 -29.88
C LEU A 284 -2.69 -4.36 -30.80
N ALA A 285 -1.92 -3.62 -31.61
CA ALA A 285 -2.43 -2.66 -32.57
C ALA A 285 -1.41 -2.43 -33.69
N LYS A 286 -1.91 -2.01 -34.85
CA LYS A 286 -1.11 -1.41 -35.92
C LYS A 286 -1.23 0.11 -35.83
N LEU A 287 -0.10 0.81 -35.90
CA LEU A 287 0.00 2.26 -35.82
C LEU A 287 0.59 2.79 -37.13
N ASP A 288 -0.10 3.71 -37.79
CA ASP A 288 0.42 4.39 -38.98
C ASP A 288 1.36 5.56 -38.59
N ALA A 289 2.06 6.12 -39.58
CA ALA A 289 2.96 7.26 -39.38
C ALA A 289 2.24 8.46 -38.73
N GLY A 290 2.94 9.14 -37.82
CA GLY A 290 2.43 10.33 -37.16
C GLY A 290 1.55 10.07 -35.93
N VAL A 291 1.31 8.80 -35.56
CA VAL A 291 0.68 8.46 -34.27
C VAL A 291 1.64 8.84 -33.14
N GLU A 292 1.14 9.59 -32.17
CA GLU A 292 1.89 9.94 -30.97
C GLU A 292 1.74 8.83 -29.93
N VAL A 293 2.85 8.45 -29.30
CA VAL A 293 2.90 7.42 -28.26
C VAL A 293 3.56 8.00 -27.02
N GLN A 294 2.96 7.76 -25.86
CA GLN A 294 3.60 8.11 -24.60
C GLN A 294 4.68 7.09 -24.27
N VAL A 295 5.90 7.56 -24.02
CA VAL A 295 7.02 6.71 -23.65
C VAL A 295 6.98 6.45 -22.14
N LEU A 296 6.97 5.17 -21.77
CA LEU A 296 7.08 4.74 -20.38
C LEU A 296 8.52 4.36 -20.02
N GLN A 297 9.20 3.64 -20.92
CA GLN A 297 10.58 3.21 -20.71
C GLN A 297 11.29 3.02 -22.05
N THR A 298 12.56 3.37 -22.10
CA THR A 298 13.45 3.11 -23.25
C THR A 298 14.52 2.09 -22.87
N GLY A 299 15.15 1.48 -23.89
CA GLY A 299 16.23 0.52 -23.64
C GLY A 299 15.70 -0.82 -23.11
N CYS A 300 14.46 -1.19 -23.43
CA CYS A 300 13.85 -2.45 -23.03
C CYS A 300 14.36 -3.61 -23.90
N GLY A 301 14.18 -4.84 -23.41
CA GLY A 301 14.63 -6.06 -24.05
C GLY A 301 16.12 -6.34 -23.91
N THR A 302 16.49 -7.58 -24.22
CA THR A 302 17.87 -8.07 -24.07
C THR A 302 18.90 -7.31 -24.90
N ASP A 303 18.47 -6.70 -26.00
CA ASP A 303 19.29 -5.89 -26.91
C ASP A 303 19.12 -4.37 -26.68
N GLY A 304 18.26 -3.96 -25.73
CA GLY A 304 17.94 -2.56 -25.47
C GLY A 304 17.24 -1.85 -26.63
N GLY A 305 16.71 -2.59 -27.61
CA GLY A 305 16.11 -2.03 -28.81
C GLY A 305 14.63 -1.67 -28.68
N TRP A 306 13.99 -2.00 -27.56
CA TRP A 306 12.56 -1.78 -27.39
C TRP A 306 12.25 -0.54 -26.57
N VAL A 307 11.14 0.10 -26.91
CA VAL A 307 10.54 1.20 -26.15
C VAL A 307 9.19 0.73 -25.67
N ARG A 308 8.96 0.73 -24.36
CA ARG A 308 7.63 0.50 -23.81
C ARG A 308 6.83 1.79 -23.86
N VAL A 309 5.62 1.69 -24.39
CA VAL A 309 4.74 2.83 -24.62
C VAL A 309 3.35 2.60 -24.02
N TRP A 310 2.63 3.69 -23.83
CA TRP A 310 1.22 3.72 -23.48
C TRP A 310 0.45 4.50 -24.57
N LEU A 311 -0.65 3.91 -25.02
CA LEU A 311 -1.63 4.51 -25.91
C LEU A 311 -2.92 4.71 -25.12
N SER A 312 -3.15 5.94 -24.65
CA SER A 312 -4.31 6.31 -23.85
C SER A 312 -5.52 6.75 -24.69
N ASP A 313 -5.30 7.16 -25.95
CA ASP A 313 -6.36 7.47 -26.91
C ASP A 313 -6.31 6.51 -28.10
N LEU A 314 -7.29 5.61 -28.17
CA LEU A 314 -7.43 4.64 -29.26
C LEU A 314 -8.43 5.08 -30.34
N SER A 315 -8.96 6.31 -30.24
CA SER A 315 -9.96 6.83 -31.19
C SER A 315 -9.37 7.39 -32.49
N ASP A 316 -8.04 7.54 -32.54
CA ASP A 316 -7.33 7.97 -33.74
C ASP A 316 -7.49 6.95 -34.88
N GLY A 317 -8.03 7.37 -36.02
CA GLY A 317 -8.26 6.51 -37.19
C GLY A 317 -6.98 5.93 -37.83
N ARG A 318 -5.79 6.36 -37.37
CA ARG A 318 -4.47 5.81 -37.73
C ARG A 318 -4.05 4.63 -36.83
N ILE A 319 -4.86 4.29 -35.84
CA ILE A 319 -4.68 3.16 -34.94
C ILE A 319 -5.70 2.08 -35.32
N ALA A 320 -5.19 0.89 -35.67
CA ALA A 320 -6.02 -0.29 -35.89
C ALA A 320 -5.74 -1.30 -34.77
N VAL A 321 -6.63 -1.36 -33.78
CA VAL A 321 -6.57 -2.29 -32.64
C VAL A 321 -6.92 -3.71 -33.11
N ASP A 322 -6.18 -4.71 -32.63
CA ASP A 322 -6.46 -6.11 -32.91
C ASP A 322 -7.79 -6.55 -32.26
N ASP A 323 -8.51 -7.46 -32.92
CA ASP A 323 -9.85 -7.91 -32.50
C ASP A 323 -9.89 -8.38 -31.04
N ALA A 324 -8.81 -9.00 -30.55
CA ALA A 324 -8.71 -9.47 -29.16
C ALA A 324 -8.71 -8.35 -28.12
N PHE A 325 -8.44 -7.10 -28.52
CA PHE A 325 -8.32 -5.93 -27.64
C PHE A 325 -9.34 -4.82 -27.97
N LEU A 326 -10.33 -5.11 -28.82
CA LEU A 326 -11.41 -4.17 -29.10
C LEU A 326 -12.18 -3.81 -27.83
N GLY A 327 -12.36 -2.51 -27.60
CA GLY A 327 -13.02 -1.98 -26.41
C GLY A 327 -12.11 -1.79 -25.20
N ALA A 328 -10.82 -2.11 -25.31
CA ALA A 328 -9.84 -1.66 -24.33
C ALA A 328 -9.84 -0.12 -24.26
N PRO A 329 -9.83 0.50 -23.06
CA PRO A 329 -9.79 1.95 -22.94
C PRO A 329 -8.43 2.53 -23.36
N ALA A 330 -7.37 1.73 -23.22
CA ALA A 330 -5.99 2.07 -23.52
C ALA A 330 -5.14 0.79 -23.66
N LEU A 331 -3.95 0.91 -24.25
CA LEU A 331 -3.01 -0.20 -24.45
C LEU A 331 -1.60 0.15 -23.98
N THR A 332 -0.90 -0.81 -23.38
CA THR A 332 0.55 -0.72 -23.15
C THR A 332 1.27 -1.87 -23.83
N GLY A 333 2.41 -1.58 -24.46
CA GLY A 333 3.20 -2.57 -25.19
C GLY A 333 4.51 -1.98 -25.67
N TYR A 334 5.15 -2.67 -26.62
CA TYR A 334 6.51 -2.41 -27.06
C TYR A 334 6.58 -2.06 -28.55
N ILE A 335 7.39 -1.07 -28.88
CA ILE A 335 7.73 -0.68 -30.25
C ILE A 335 9.25 -0.67 -30.37
N TRP A 336 9.78 -1.17 -31.49
CA TRP A 336 11.21 -1.12 -31.74
C TRP A 336 11.66 0.33 -31.98
N HIS A 337 12.74 0.74 -31.30
CA HIS A 337 13.14 2.15 -31.17
C HIS A 337 13.31 2.88 -32.51
N SER A 338 13.78 2.21 -33.57
CA SER A 338 14.02 2.84 -34.88
C SER A 338 12.75 3.27 -35.62
N PHE A 339 11.56 2.89 -35.12
CA PHE A 339 10.28 3.32 -35.66
C PHE A 339 9.71 4.57 -34.97
N LEU A 340 10.41 5.14 -33.99
CA LEU A 340 10.00 6.30 -33.21
C LEU A 340 10.99 7.46 -33.38
N GLN A 341 10.49 8.71 -33.35
CA GLN A 341 11.31 9.93 -33.42
C GLN A 341 10.76 11.06 -32.53
#